data_AF-A0A3D0DRV3-F1
#
_entry.id   AF-A0A3D0DRV3-F1
#
_cell.length_a   1.000
_cell.length_b   1.000
_cell.length_c   1.000
_cell.angle_alpha   90.00
_cell.angle_beta   90.00
_cell.angle_gamma   90.00
#
_symmetry.space_group_name_H-M   'P 1'
#
loop_
_entity.id
_entity.type
_entity.pdbx_description
1 polymer ?
#
loop_
_entity_poly.entity_id
_entity_poly.type
_entity_poly.pdbx_seq_one_letter_code
_entity_poly.pdbx_strand_id
1 'polypeptide(L)' 'ALPALQRELDFGRFAAFGHSVGGGMAVHCAARHPEQCLALVTESAQAFVEERTLAGIREAK' A
#
# COMPACT_ATOMS: atom_id res chain seq x y z
N ALA A 1 9.79 0.43 4.99
CA ALA A 1 9.52 -0.94 5.51
C ALA A 1 10.01 -2.02 4.54
N LEU A 2 9.60 -2.02 3.27
CA LEU A 2 9.94 -3.09 2.33
C LEU A 2 11.45 -3.38 2.18
N PRO A 3 12.36 -2.39 2.04
CA PRO A 3 13.80 -2.69 1.93
C PRO A 3 14.38 -3.41 3.14
N ALA A 4 13.86 -3.13 4.35
CA ALA A 4 14.29 -3.82 5.56
C ALA A 4 13.81 -5.28 5.55
N LEU A 5 12.57 -5.54 5.11
CA LEU A 5 12.04 -6.89 4.97
C LEU A 5 12.80 -7.70 3.91
N GLN A 6 13.12 -7.09 2.76
CA GLN A 6 13.90 -7.75 1.71
C GLN A 6 15.28 -8.19 2.19
N ARG A 7 15.94 -7.34 3.00
CA ARG A 7 17.24 -7.67 3.59
C ARG A 7 17.15 -8.79 4.63
N GLU A 8 16.13 -8.79 5.48
CA GLU A 8 16.01 -9.77 6.56
C GLU A 8 15.48 -11.12 6.09
N LEU A 9 14.68 -11.14 5.03
CA LEU A 9 14.02 -12.35 4.51
C LEU A 9 14.61 -12.85 3.18
N ASP A 10 15.64 -12.17 2.66
CA ASP A 10 16.37 -12.49 1.43
C ASP A 10 15.46 -12.80 0.23
N PHE A 11 14.64 -11.82 -0.17
CA PHE A 11 13.79 -11.94 -1.36
C PHE A 11 13.95 -10.77 -2.34
N GLY A 12 14.02 -11.11 -3.63
CA GLY A 12 14.17 -10.14 -4.71
C GLY A 12 12.86 -9.74 -5.37
N ARG A 13 11.96 -10.69 -5.64
CA ARG A 13 10.67 -10.48 -6.31
C ARG A 13 9.52 -10.74 -5.35
N PHE A 14 8.41 -10.03 -5.52
CA PHE A 14 7.26 -10.14 -4.63
C PHE A 14 5.94 -9.86 -5.34
N ALA A 15 4.84 -10.32 -4.74
CA ALA A 15 3.50 -9.84 -5.03
C ALA A 15 3.03 -9.00 -3.83
N ALA A 16 2.57 -7.78 -4.08
CA ALA A 16 2.05 -6.90 -3.04
C ALA A 16 0.55 -7.15 -2.84
N PHE A 17 0.15 -7.45 -1.61
CA PHE A 17 -1.24 -7.51 -1.21
C PHE A 17 -1.48 -6.50 -0.10
N GLY A 18 -2.59 -5.77 -0.17
CA GLY A 18 -2.94 -4.81 0.87
C GLY A 18 -4.45 -4.64 1.04
N HIS A 19 -4.90 -4.77 2.28
CA HIS A 19 -6.29 -4.53 2.69
C HIS A 19 -6.44 -3.16 3.38
N SER A 20 -7.53 -2.43 3.06
CA SER A 20 -7.82 -1.11 3.64
C SER A 20 -6.65 -0.14 3.44
N VAL A 21 -6.15 0.50 4.50
CA VAL A 21 -4.96 1.37 4.44
C VAL A 21 -3.72 0.64 3.89
N GLY A 22 -3.63 -0.66 4.14
CA GLY A 22 -2.59 -1.52 3.61
C GLY A 22 -2.58 -1.57 2.09
N GLY A 23 -3.73 -1.36 1.42
CA GLY A 23 -3.79 -1.27 -0.04
C GLY A 23 -3.04 -0.06 -0.58
N GLY A 24 -3.19 1.11 0.05
CA GLY A 24 -2.40 2.30 -0.29
C GLY A 24 -0.90 2.09 -0.07
N MET A 25 -0.53 1.39 1.00
CA MET A 25 0.86 1.00 1.27
C MET A 25 1.40 0.02 0.22
N ALA A 26 0.58 -0.94 -0.22
CA ALA A 26 0.93 -1.90 -1.26
C ALA A 26 1.13 -1.23 -2.62
N VAL A 27 0.22 -0.32 -3.02
CA VAL A 27 0.36 0.53 -4.21
C VAL A 27 1.68 1.31 -4.17
N HIS A 28 1.99 1.93 -3.04
CA HIS A 28 3.22 2.69 -2.86
C HIS A 28 4.48 1.83 -2.99
N CYS A 29 4.46 0.58 -2.49
CA CYS A 29 5.56 -0.36 -2.64
C CYS A 29 5.74 -0.82 -4.09
N ALA A 30 4.65 -1.20 -4.76
CA ALA A 30 4.65 -1.61 -6.16
C ALA A 30 5.21 -0.51 -7.07
N ALA A 31 4.77 0.74 -6.88
CA ALA A 31 5.22 1.88 -7.66
C ALA A 31 6.72 2.21 -7.48
N ARG A 32 7.28 1.94 -6.29
CA ARG A 32 8.71 2.17 -6.00
C ARG A 32 9.63 1.05 -6.50
N HIS A 33 9.10 -0.14 -6.73
CA HIS A 33 9.86 -1.32 -7.12
C HIS A 33 9.21 -2.03 -8.32
N PRO A 34 9.04 -1.33 -9.46
CA PRO A 34 8.25 -1.83 -10.59
C PRO A 34 8.84 -3.07 -11.26
N GLU A 35 10.17 -3.25 -11.20
CA GLU A 35 10.84 -4.43 -11.76
C GLU A 35 10.74 -5.67 -10.86
N GLN A 36 10.56 -5.46 -9.55
CA GLN A 36 10.51 -6.52 -8.54
C GLN A 36 9.09 -6.94 -8.18
N CYS A 37 8.12 -6.04 -8.33
CA CYS A 37 6.72 -6.27 -8.02
C CYS A 37 6.02 -6.98 -9.19
N LEU A 38 5.77 -8.28 -9.05
CA LEU A 38 5.18 -9.11 -10.10
C LEU A 38 3.65 -8.95 -10.21
N ALA A 39 3.00 -8.58 -9.10
CA ALA A 39 1.56 -8.38 -9.03
C ALA A 39 1.21 -7.46 -7.86
N LEU A 40 0.07 -6.77 -7.98
CA LEU A 40 -0.52 -5.96 -6.92
C LEU A 40 -2.00 -6.34 -6.76
N VAL A 41 -2.41 -6.62 -5.53
CA VAL A 41 -3.80 -6.86 -5.16
C VAL A 41 -4.16 -5.89 -4.04
N THR A 42 -5.23 -5.12 -4.26
CA THR A 42 -5.80 -4.25 -3.24
C THR A 42 -7.20 -4.75 -2.89
N GLU A 43 -7.52 -4.76 -1.59
CA GLU A 43 -8.83 -5.15 -1.09
C GLU A 43 -9.38 -4.05 -0.19
N SER A 44 -10.60 -3.59 -0.45
CA SER A 44 -11.27 -2.56 0.37
C SER A 44 -10.40 -1.32 0.62
N ALA A 45 -9.48 -1.02 -0.29
CA ALA A 45 -8.54 0.08 -0.18
C ALA A 45 -9.16 1.36 -0.73
N GLN A 46 -8.85 2.50 -0.12
CA GLN A 46 -9.32 3.78 -0.65
C GLN A 46 -8.62 4.09 -1.97
N ALA A 47 -9.39 4.25 -3.04
CA ALA A 47 -8.87 4.57 -4.37
C ALA A 47 -8.45 6.04 -4.51
N PHE A 48 -9.06 6.92 -3.71
CA PHE A 48 -8.76 8.35 -3.62
C PHE A 48 -9.13 8.85 -2.23
N VAL A 49 -8.74 10.09 -1.91
CA VAL A 49 -9.14 10.73 -0.65
C VAL A 49 -10.52 11.34 -0.83
N GLU A 50 -11.54 10.73 -0.23
CA GLU A 50 -12.91 11.20 -0.38
C GLU A 50 -13.17 12.44 0.48
N GLU A 51 -13.91 13.41 -0.05
CA GLU A 51 -14.24 14.64 0.69
C GLU A 51 -15.05 14.32 1.96
N ARG A 52 -15.91 13.30 1.93
CA ARG A 52 -16.66 12.84 3.10
C ARG A 52 -15.73 12.34 4.22
N THR A 53 -14.68 11.61 3.86
CA THR A 53 -13.68 11.13 4.81
C THR A 53 -12.95 12.32 5.45
N LEU A 54 -12.56 13.30 4.65
CA LEU A 54 -11.93 14.54 5.14
C LEU A 54 -12.86 15.33 6.07
N ALA A 55 -14.13 15.48 5.71
CA ALA A 55 -15.12 16.16 6.53
C ALA A 55 -15.26 15.50 7.91
N GLY A 56 -15.40 14.17 7.96
CA GLY A 56 -15.49 13.44 9.23
C GLY A 56 -14.25 13.58 10.11
N ILE A 57 -13.05 13.59 9.52
CA ILE A 57 -11.79 13.85 10.26
C ILE A 57 -11.77 15.27 10.83
N ARG A 58 -12.24 16.27 10.09
CA ARG A 58 -12.27 17.67 10.53
C ARG A 58 -13.28 17.89 11.66
N GLU A 59 -14.41 17.18 11.64
CA GLU A 59 -15.44 17.24 12.69
C GLU A 59 -14.99 16.57 14.00
N ALA A 60 -14.21 15.48 13.90
CA ALA A 60 -13.71 14.73 15.06
C ALA A 60 -12.51 15.39 15.77
N LYS A 61 -12.03 16.53 15.28
CA LYS A 61 -10.89 17.29 15.83
C LYS A 61 -11.33 18.25 16.93
#